data_AF-A0A9N9W3F7-F1
#
_entry.id   AF-A0A9N9W3F7-F1
#
_cell.length_a   1.000
_cell.length_b   1.000
_cell.length_c   1.000
_cell.angle_alpha   90.00
_cell.angle_beta   90.00
_cell.angle_gamma   90.00
#
_symmetry.space_group_name_H-M   'P 1'
#
loop_
_entity.id
_entity.type
_entity.pdbx_description
1 polymer ?
#
loop_
_entity_poly.entity_id
_entity_poly.type
_entity_poly.pdbx_seq_one_letter_code
_entity_poly.pdbx_strand_id
1 'polypeptide(L)'
;MRHMQNQLNFDLWYIFLGIFCICIAEAGKIADTDEPAFSVWTVFFEATSAYGNVGLSLGHPTVATSLCGIFTIFSKLVICAMMIRGRHRGLPYALDRAIMLPDQPLLDLEPEDEKTV
;
A
#
# COMPACT_ATOMS: atom_id res chain seq x y z
N MET A 1 -13.20 13.46 5.18
CA MET A 1 -11.72 13.46 5.08
C MET A 1 -11.02 12.46 6.00
N ARG A 2 -11.45 12.25 7.27
CA ARG A 2 -10.80 11.29 8.20
C ARG A 2 -10.75 9.83 7.70
N HIS A 3 -11.77 9.34 7.00
CA HIS A 3 -11.77 7.96 6.45
C HIS A 3 -10.70 7.74 5.35
N MET A 4 -10.49 8.72 4.47
CA MET A 4 -9.45 8.64 3.43
C MET A 4 -8.04 8.68 4.03
N GLN A 5 -7.83 9.52 5.06
CA GLN A 5 -6.56 9.62 5.76
C GLN A 5 -6.20 8.32 6.48
N ASN A 6 -7.17 7.69 7.15
CA ASN A 6 -6.96 6.42 7.83
C ASN A 6 -6.64 5.28 6.86
N GLN A 7 -7.26 5.27 5.67
CA GLN A 7 -6.94 4.29 4.62
C GLN A 7 -5.54 4.48 4.04
N LEU A 8 -5.17 5.73 3.73
CA LEU A 8 -3.84 6.03 3.21
C LEU A 8 -2.76 5.66 4.23
N ASN A 9 -3.02 5.93 5.51
CA ASN A 9 -2.11 5.58 6.60
C ASN A 9 -2.00 4.07 6.79
N PHE A 10 -3.11 3.33 6.68
CA PHE A 10 -3.10 1.86 6.72
C PHE A 10 -2.35 1.24 5.56
N ASP A 11 -2.14 1.97 4.47
CA ASP A 11 -1.41 1.48 3.31
C ASP A 11 0.08 1.80 3.38
N LEU A 12 0.38 3.01 3.85
CA LEU A 12 1.73 3.55 3.91
C LEU A 12 2.64 2.75 4.85
N TRP A 13 2.12 2.28 5.99
CA TRP A 13 2.95 1.52 6.94
C TRP A 13 3.41 0.17 6.38
N TYR A 14 2.62 -0.50 5.52
CA TYR A 14 3.03 -1.75 4.88
C TYR A 14 4.17 -1.51 3.88
N ILE A 15 4.10 -0.42 3.10
CA ILE A 15 5.15 -0.05 2.15
C ILE A 15 6.45 0.26 2.91
N PHE A 16 6.35 1.04 4.00
CA PHE A 16 7.49 1.33 4.86
C PHE A 16 8.10 0.06 5.48
N LEU A 17 7.26 -0.85 5.98
CA LEU A 17 7.73 -2.13 6.53
C LEU A 17 8.42 -2.99 5.46
N GLY A 18 7.86 -3.05 4.25
CA GLY A 18 8.45 -3.79 3.13
C GLY A 18 9.82 -3.24 2.73
N ILE A 19 9.94 -1.92 2.59
CA ILE A 19 11.22 -1.24 2.31
C ILE A 19 12.22 -1.52 3.43
N PHE A 20 11.80 -1.39 4.68
CA PHE A 20 12.65 -1.64 5.85
C PHE A 20 13.20 -3.07 5.86
N CYS A 21 12.35 -4.08 5.62
CA CYS A 21 12.76 -5.47 5.52
C CYS A 21 13.77 -5.71 4.38
N ILE A 22 13.55 -5.12 3.20
CA ILE A 22 14.48 -5.25 2.06
C ILE A 22 15.80 -4.54 2.38
N CYS A 23 15.77 -3.36 3.00
CA CYS A 23 16.98 -2.65 3.40
C CYS A 23 17.81 -3.44 4.41
N ILE A 24 17.19 -4.15 5.36
CA ILE A 24 17.93 -5.02 6.30
C ILE A 24 18.56 -6.20 5.55
N ALA A 25 17.79 -6.86 4.68
CA ALA A 25 18.26 -8.04 3.97
C ALA A 25 19.34 -7.73 2.91
N GLU A 26 19.30 -6.55 2.30
CA GLU A 26 20.30 -6.08 1.34
C GLU A 26 21.31 -5.10 1.95
N ALA A 27 21.33 -4.92 3.29
CA ALA A 27 22.19 -3.95 3.97
C ALA A 27 23.66 -4.08 3.59
N GLY A 28 24.14 -5.31 3.40
CA GLY A 28 25.52 -5.57 2.96
C GLY A 28 25.84 -5.02 1.58
N LYS A 29 24.91 -5.11 0.62
CA LYS A 29 25.09 -4.56 -0.74
C LYS A 29 24.87 -3.05 -0.79
N ILE A 30 23.97 -2.54 0.05
CA ILE A 30 23.71 -1.10 0.17
C ILE A 30 24.91 -0.37 0.81
N ALA A 31 25.60 -1.03 1.73
CA ALA A 31 26.81 -0.49 2.37
C ALA A 31 28.07 -0.64 1.50
N ASP A 32 27.99 -1.45 0.43
CA ASP A 32 29.10 -1.62 -0.50
C ASP A 32 29.20 -0.40 -1.42
N THR A 33 30.35 0.26 -1.39
CA THR A 33 30.58 1.48 -2.18
C THR A 33 30.96 1.15 -3.63
N ASP A 34 31.32 -0.10 -3.90
CA ASP A 34 31.74 -0.57 -5.22
C ASP A 34 30.54 -0.97 -6.11
N GLU A 35 29.32 -1.05 -5.55
CA GLU A 35 28.09 -1.41 -6.28
C GLU A 35 27.03 -0.28 -6.24
N PRO A 36 27.24 0.85 -6.96
CA PRO A 36 26.36 2.03 -6.91
C PRO A 36 24.94 1.78 -7.42
N ALA A 37 24.71 0.63 -8.08
CA ALA A 37 23.37 0.20 -8.49
C ALA A 37 22.48 -0.17 -7.29
N PHE A 38 23.08 -0.56 -6.16
CA PHE A 38 22.37 -0.79 -4.90
C PHE A 38 22.41 0.47 -4.03
N SER A 39 21.27 1.12 -3.89
CA SER A 39 21.09 2.21 -2.94
C SER A 39 19.71 2.13 -2.30
N VAL A 40 19.53 2.83 -1.19
CA VAL A 40 18.21 2.96 -0.56
C VAL A 40 17.19 3.53 -1.55
N TRP A 41 17.62 4.42 -2.45
CA TRP A 41 16.75 4.97 -3.49
C TRP A 41 16.29 3.89 -4.48
N THR A 42 17.19 3.02 -4.93
CA THR A 42 16.81 1.98 -5.89
C THR A 42 15.88 0.93 -5.28
N VAL A 43 16.08 0.60 -3.99
CA VAL A 43 15.15 -0.22 -3.21
C VAL A 43 13.79 0.45 -3.06
N PHE A 44 13.75 1.75 -2.75
CA PHE A 44 12.51 2.52 -2.64
C PHE A 44 11.73 2.54 -3.97
N PHE A 45 12.44 2.70 -5.08
CA PHE A 45 11.85 2.70 -6.41
C PHE A 45 11.25 1.33 -6.78
N GLU A 46 11.99 0.24 -6.56
CA GLU A 46 11.50 -1.13 -6.77
C GLU A 46 10.26 -1.43 -5.92
N ALA A 47 10.33 -1.09 -4.62
CA ALA A 47 9.25 -1.27 -3.68
C ALA A 47 7.98 -0.52 -4.12
N THR A 48 8.10 0.75 -4.49
CA THR A 48 6.97 1.58 -4.93
C THR A 48 6.40 1.09 -6.27
N SER A 49 7.26 0.67 -7.20
CA SER A 49 6.86 0.10 -8.49
C SER A 49 6.11 -1.22 -8.34
N ALA A 50 6.63 -2.12 -7.48
CA ALA A 50 6.00 -3.40 -7.17
C ALA A 50 4.67 -3.20 -6.44
N TYR A 51 4.65 -2.32 -5.44
CA TYR A 51 3.45 -1.95 -4.70
C TYR A 51 2.40 -1.35 -5.63
N GLY A 52 2.81 -0.47 -6.54
CA GLY A 52 1.98 0.14 -7.58
C GLY A 52 1.54 -0.81 -8.69
N ASN A 53 2.14 -2.00 -8.79
CA ASN A 53 2.01 -2.95 -9.90
C ASN A 53 2.35 -2.31 -11.26
N VAL A 54 3.30 -1.37 -11.29
CA VAL A 54 3.75 -0.67 -12.51
C VAL A 54 4.72 -1.55 -13.31
N GLY A 55 5.63 -2.24 -12.61
CA GLY A 55 6.61 -3.16 -13.23
C GLY A 55 7.85 -2.48 -13.83
N LEU A 56 8.08 -1.21 -13.50
CA LEU A 56 9.32 -0.51 -13.86
C LEU A 56 10.43 -0.85 -12.87
N SER A 57 11.66 -0.92 -13.37
CA SER A 57 12.86 -1.24 -12.61
C SER A 57 14.04 -0.42 -13.11
N LEU A 58 14.94 -0.04 -12.20
CA LEU A 58 16.19 0.64 -12.58
C LEU A 58 17.21 -0.31 -13.22
N GLY A 59 16.96 -1.62 -13.15
CA GLY A 59 17.81 -2.65 -13.74
C GLY A 59 19.21 -2.72 -13.12
N HIS A 60 20.05 -3.59 -13.67
CA HIS A 60 21.45 -3.71 -13.27
C HIS A 60 22.36 -3.81 -14.51
N PRO A 61 23.51 -3.14 -14.56
CA PRO A 61 24.35 -3.13 -15.77
C PRO A 61 24.91 -4.51 -16.16
N THR A 62 25.02 -5.46 -15.23
CA THR A 62 25.57 -6.80 -15.52
C THR A 62 24.52 -7.83 -15.94
N VAL A 63 23.22 -7.57 -15.75
CA VAL A 63 22.16 -8.55 -16.04
C VAL A 63 20.94 -7.88 -16.66
N ALA A 64 20.35 -8.51 -17.68
CA ALA A 64 19.12 -8.06 -18.34
C ALA A 64 17.85 -8.39 -17.52
N THR A 65 17.93 -8.28 -16.19
CA THR A 65 16.82 -8.53 -15.26
C THR A 65 16.50 -7.26 -14.46
N SER A 66 15.30 -7.20 -13.87
CA SER A 66 14.97 -6.16 -12.90
C SER A 66 15.96 -6.18 -11.73
N LEU A 67 16.16 -5.04 -11.07
CA LEU A 67 17.05 -4.93 -9.91
C LEU A 67 16.65 -5.91 -8.79
N CYS A 68 15.35 -6.16 -8.60
CA CYS A 68 14.88 -7.21 -7.68
C CYS A 68 15.30 -8.65 -8.07
N GLY A 69 15.80 -8.87 -9.30
CA GLY A 69 16.34 -10.14 -9.78
C GLY A 69 17.66 -10.53 -9.11
N ILE A 70 18.48 -9.55 -8.72
CA ILE A 70 19.75 -9.76 -8.00
C ILE A 70 19.60 -9.68 -6.48
N PHE A 71 18.39 -9.42 -5.99
CA PHE A 71 18.09 -9.43 -4.56
C PHE A 71 18.20 -10.84 -3.96
N THR A 72 18.40 -10.90 -2.65
CA THR A 72 18.30 -12.13 -1.86
C THR A 72 16.91 -12.76 -1.99
N ILE A 73 16.82 -14.06 -1.73
CA ILE A 73 15.55 -14.81 -1.79
C ILE A 73 14.50 -14.18 -0.85
N PHE A 74 14.93 -13.72 0.32
CA PHE A 74 14.04 -13.04 1.28
C PHE A 74 13.45 -11.76 0.69
N SER A 75 14.28 -10.87 0.15
CA SER A 75 13.83 -9.62 -0.46
C SER A 75 12.88 -9.85 -1.64
N LYS A 76 13.09 -10.91 -2.43
CA LYS A 76 12.16 -11.31 -3.51
C LYS A 76 10.78 -11.69 -2.97
N LEU A 77 10.70 -12.41 -1.84
CA LEU A 77 9.42 -12.73 -1.20
C LEU A 77 8.70 -11.47 -0.72
N VAL A 78 9.44 -10.49 -0.16
CA VAL A 78 8.87 -9.20 0.25
C VAL A 78 8.31 -8.43 -0.96
N ILE A 79 9.03 -8.40 -2.08
CA ILE A 79 8.55 -7.79 -3.33
C ILE A 79 7.27 -8.48 -3.83
N CYS A 80 7.21 -9.83 -3.82
CA CYS A 80 5.99 -10.56 -4.17
C CYS A 80 4.81 -10.21 -3.24
N ALA A 81 5.06 -10.12 -1.93
CA ALA A 81 4.05 -9.71 -0.96
C ALA A 81 3.54 -8.29 -1.23
N MET A 82 4.43 -7.37 -1.61
CA MET A 82 4.08 -6.00 -2.00
C MET A 82 3.23 -5.96 -3.27
N MET A 83 3.51 -6.80 -4.28
CA MET A 83 2.67 -6.89 -5.49
C MET A 83 1.27 -7.45 -5.21
N ILE A 84 1.17 -8.45 -4.32
CA ILE A 84 -0.12 -9.01 -3.88
C ILE A 84 -0.90 -7.95 -3.10
N ARG A 85 -0.24 -7.31 -2.12
CA ARG A 85 -0.87 -6.24 -1.32
C ARG A 85 -1.33 -5.09 -2.21
N GLY A 86 -0.51 -4.72 -3.19
CA GLY A 86 -0.84 -3.77 -4.23
C GLY A 86 -2.13 -4.16 -4.98
N ARG A 87 -2.31 -5.41 -5.38
CA ARG A 87 -3.58 -5.82 -6.00
C ARG A 87 -4.77 -5.80 -5.04
N HIS A 88 -4.56 -6.07 -3.75
CA HIS A 88 -5.62 -6.10 -2.74
C HIS A 88 -6.08 -4.70 -2.26
N ARG A 89 -5.49 -3.60 -2.78
CA ARG A 89 -5.94 -2.21 -2.56
C ARG A 89 -7.42 -1.96 -2.86
N GLY A 90 -7.97 -2.66 -3.86
CA GLY A 90 -9.31 -2.39 -4.41
C GLY A 90 -10.49 -3.14 -3.77
N LEU A 91 -10.24 -4.18 -2.98
CA LEU A 91 -11.29 -5.12 -2.54
C LEU A 91 -11.66 -5.10 -1.04
N PRO A 92 -11.58 -3.95 -0.35
CA PRO A 92 -12.42 -3.78 0.85
C PRO A 92 -13.29 -2.51 0.87
N TYR A 93 -13.09 -1.56 -0.06
CA TYR A 93 -13.77 -0.24 0.03
C TYR A 93 -14.83 0.03 -1.06
N ALA A 94 -14.89 -0.79 -2.11
CA ALA A 94 -16.00 -0.74 -3.06
C ALA A 94 -17.27 -1.43 -2.54
N LEU A 95 -17.15 -2.29 -1.52
CA LEU A 95 -18.28 -3.08 -1.01
C LEU A 95 -19.24 -2.26 -0.12
N ASP A 96 -18.75 -1.26 0.61
CA ASP A 96 -19.59 -0.56 1.60
C ASP A 96 -20.18 0.77 1.09
N ARG A 97 -19.89 1.15 -0.16
CA ARG A 97 -20.55 2.31 -0.80
C ARG A 97 -21.90 1.96 -1.43
N ALA A 98 -22.22 0.67 -1.59
CA ALA A 98 -23.50 0.20 -2.11
C ALA A 98 -24.48 -0.24 -1.00
N ILE A 99 -24.04 -0.29 0.27
CA ILE A 99 -24.85 -0.70 1.43
C ILE A 99 -24.84 0.39 2.52
N MET A 100 -24.72 1.67 2.13
CA MET A 100 -25.35 2.71 2.95
C MET A 100 -26.85 2.55 2.77
N LEU A 101 -27.46 1.70 3.61
CA LEU A 101 -28.88 1.81 3.89
C LEU A 101 -29.06 3.18 4.54
N PRO A 102 -29.90 4.08 4.01
CA PRO A 102 -30.24 5.30 4.72
C PRO A 102 -30.92 4.87 6.02
N ASP A 103 -30.18 4.89 7.13
CA ASP A 103 -30.77 4.88 8.46
C ASP A 103 -31.77 6.03 8.47
N GLN A 104 -33.05 5.71 8.65
CA GLN A 104 -34.09 6.69 8.95
C GLN A 104 -33.87 7.22 10.37
N PRO A 105 -33.80 8.54 10.55
CA PRO A 105 -34.32 9.21 11.73
C PRO A 105 -35.47 10.14 11.25
N LEU A 106 -36.58 10.32 11.91
CA LEU A 106 -36.91 10.18 13.31
C LEU A 106 -38.45 10.19 13.35
N LEU A 107 -39.03 9.45 14.28
CA LEU A 107 -40.40 9.71 14.72
C LEU A 107 -40.43 11.14 15.28
N ASP A 108 -40.77 12.12 14.44
CA ASP A 108 -41.29 13.39 14.92
C ASP A 108 -42.73 13.12 15.37
N LEU A 109 -42.80 12.72 16.63
CA LEU A 109 -43.97 12.88 17.46
C LEU A 109 -44.31 14.39 17.48
N GLU A 110 -45.23 14.82 16.63
CA GLU A 110 -46.03 16.00 16.95
C GLU A 110 -47.29 15.52 17.70
N PRO A 111 -47.39 15.75 19.03
CA PRO A 111 -48.68 15.87 19.66
C PRO A 111 -49.24 17.26 19.32
N GLU A 112 -50.09 17.35 18.29
CA GLU A 112 -51.05 18.45 18.22
C GLU A 112 -52.19 18.13 19.18
N ASP A 113 -52.01 18.59 20.42
CA ASP A 113 -53.07 18.76 21.40
C ASP A 113 -54.06 19.85 20.96
N GLU A 114 -55.30 19.65 21.39
CA GLU A 114 -56.26 20.70 21.75
C GLU A 114 -57.37 21.12 20.75
N LYS A 115 -58.49 20.38 20.85
CA LYS A 115 -59.87 20.86 21.10
C LYS A 115 -60.24 22.25 20.57
N THR A 116 -61.30 22.34 19.75
CA THR A 116 -62.48 23.18 20.05
C THR A 116 -63.63 22.95 19.04
N VAL A 117 -64.78 22.53 19.60
CA VAL A 117 -66.19 22.65 19.14
C VAL A 117 -66.60 21.94 17.85
#